data_AF-A0A7V2PG88-F1
#
_entry.id   AF-A0A7V2PG88-F1
#
_cell.length_a   1.000
_cell.length_b   1.000
_cell.length_c   1.000
_cell.angle_alpha   90.00
_cell.angle_beta   90.00
_cell.angle_gamma   90.00
#
_symmetry.space_group_name_H-M   'P 1'
#
loop_
_entity.id
_entity.type
_entity.pdbx_description
1 polymer ?
#
loop_
_entity_poly.entity_id
_entity_poly.type
_entity_poly.pdbx_seq_one_letter_code
_entity_poly.pdbx_strand_id
1 'polypeptide(L)'
;MAKLRIVLLSVLLVALAFGAAGCKGGTQLAPAEPIHSAGRVALEIDLNSVQAGVDAYLAQSGKFPTESGRLPSSGKYALIDFEASFTQGAKTYTFYPDIISKLPQHHDEGVWRISSAGKVSVDMDPDDY
;
A
#
# COMPACT_ATOMS: atom_id res chain seq x y z
N MET A 1 -34.57 -12.47 -45.40
CA MET A 1 -34.14 -13.15 -44.16
C MET A 1 -34.03 -12.12 -43.06
N ALA A 2 -35.02 -12.10 -42.17
CA ALA A 2 -35.14 -11.14 -41.08
C ALA A 2 -34.30 -11.58 -39.87
N LYS A 3 -33.57 -10.65 -39.27
CA LYS A 3 -33.03 -10.79 -37.91
C LYS A 3 -33.40 -9.54 -37.12
N LEU A 4 -34.47 -9.69 -36.35
CA LEU A 4 -34.93 -8.81 -35.29
C LEU A 4 -34.50 -9.44 -33.95
N ARG A 5 -33.69 -8.74 -33.17
CA ARG A 5 -33.55 -8.87 -31.70
C ARG A 5 -33.14 -7.49 -31.19
N ILE A 6 -34.10 -6.61 -30.92
CA ILE A 6 -34.58 -6.30 -29.55
C ILE A 6 -33.40 -6.08 -28.60
N VAL A 7 -33.02 -4.82 -28.42
CA VAL A 7 -32.44 -4.34 -27.16
C VAL A 7 -33.26 -3.10 -26.78
N LEU A 8 -34.11 -3.31 -25.78
CA LEU A 8 -34.84 -2.28 -25.05
C LEU A 8 -33.85 -1.17 -24.62
N LEU A 9 -34.01 0.03 -25.18
CA LEU A 9 -33.48 1.24 -24.57
C LEU A 9 -34.66 1.92 -23.86
N SER A 10 -34.79 1.64 -22.56
CA SER A 10 -35.79 2.25 -21.70
C SER A 10 -35.17 2.43 -20.33
N VAL A 11 -34.80 3.68 -20.00
CA VAL A 11 -34.70 4.33 -18.68
C VAL A 11 -34.20 5.74 -19.04
N LEU A 12 -35.01 6.81 -19.12
CA LEU A 12 -35.84 7.46 -18.10
C LEU A 12 -35.04 7.95 -16.88
N LEU A 13 -34.58 9.21 -16.90
CA LEU A 13 -34.65 10.21 -15.79
C LEU A 13 -33.80 11.43 -16.23
N VAL A 14 -34.40 12.48 -16.79
CA VAL A 14 -34.77 13.72 -16.10
C VAL A 14 -33.70 14.21 -15.11
N ALA A 15 -32.85 15.13 -15.57
CA ALA A 15 -32.10 16.06 -14.72
C ALA A 15 -32.59 17.48 -15.02
N LEU A 16 -33.74 17.82 -14.45
CA LEU A 16 -34.22 19.19 -14.28
C LEU A 16 -33.83 19.61 -12.86
N ALA A 17 -32.91 20.56 -12.72
CA ALA A 17 -32.57 21.12 -11.41
C ALA A 17 -32.13 22.59 -11.52
N PHE A 18 -33.11 23.46 -11.72
CA PHE A 18 -33.19 24.82 -11.15
C PHE A 18 -34.70 25.06 -11.02
N GLY A 19 -35.34 25.27 -9.88
CA GLY A 19 -34.90 25.62 -8.53
C GLY A 19 -36.06 26.45 -7.98
N ALA A 20 -36.98 25.80 -7.24
CA ALA A 20 -38.07 26.49 -6.56
C ALA A 20 -38.62 25.65 -5.39
N ALA A 21 -38.85 26.36 -4.29
CA ALA A 21 -39.68 26.02 -3.13
C ALA A 21 -39.15 24.96 -2.16
N GLY A 22 -39.15 25.33 -0.87
CA GLY A 22 -38.62 24.52 0.23
C GLY A 22 -39.54 23.41 0.71
N CYS A 23 -39.02 22.57 1.60
CA CYS A 23 -39.78 21.85 2.62
C CYS A 23 -38.82 21.16 3.60
N LYS A 24 -39.38 20.94 4.79
CA LYS A 24 -38.80 20.39 6.02
C LYS A 24 -38.12 19.02 5.85
N GLY A 25 -37.13 18.78 6.71
CA GLY A 25 -37.05 17.57 7.51
C GLY A 25 -36.17 16.44 6.98
N GLY A 26 -35.15 16.11 7.79
CA GLY A 26 -34.58 14.76 7.85
C GLY A 26 -33.64 14.39 6.71
N THR A 27 -32.45 14.97 6.67
CA THR A 27 -31.32 14.32 5.99
C THR A 27 -30.92 13.10 6.81
N GLN A 28 -31.51 11.95 6.49
CA GLN A 28 -30.96 10.65 6.87
C GLN A 28 -29.64 10.53 6.12
N LEU A 29 -28.55 10.86 6.82
CA LEU A 29 -27.19 10.62 6.37
C LEU A 29 -27.08 9.12 6.03
N ALA A 30 -26.79 8.82 4.77
CA ALA A 30 -26.29 7.52 4.39
C ALA A 30 -25.14 7.16 5.35
N PRO A 31 -25.00 5.89 5.77
CA PRO A 31 -23.89 5.53 6.65
C PRO A 31 -22.59 5.92 5.96
N ALA A 32 -21.82 6.77 6.62
CA ALA A 32 -20.51 7.19 6.16
C ALA A 32 -19.71 5.92 5.83
N GLU A 33 -19.12 5.88 4.64
CA GLU A 33 -18.12 4.88 4.30
C GLU A 33 -17.06 4.85 5.40
N PRO A 34 -16.47 3.67 5.69
CA PRO A 34 -15.58 3.52 6.83
C PRO A 34 -14.43 4.53 6.69
N ILE A 35 -14.30 5.41 7.68
CA ILE A 35 -13.14 6.28 7.81
C ILE A 35 -11.97 5.33 8.00
N HIS A 36 -11.21 5.04 6.94
CA HIS A 36 -9.91 4.40 7.09
C HIS A 36 -9.14 5.28 8.07
N SER A 37 -8.85 4.76 9.27
CA SER A 37 -8.06 5.44 10.29
C SER A 37 -6.79 5.97 9.62
N ALA A 38 -6.37 7.20 9.92
CA ALA A 38 -5.20 7.81 9.29
C ALA A 38 -3.95 6.90 9.38
N GLY A 39 -3.86 6.11 10.47
CA GLY A 39 -2.89 5.04 10.69
C GLY A 39 -2.85 3.97 9.61
N ARG A 40 -4.00 3.38 9.26
CA ARG A 40 -4.09 2.37 8.18
C ARG A 40 -3.57 2.86 6.84
N VAL A 41 -3.86 4.12 6.50
CA VAL A 41 -3.41 4.72 5.24
C VAL A 41 -1.90 4.97 5.28
N ALA A 42 -1.38 5.45 6.41
CA ALA A 42 0.06 5.64 6.61
C ALA A 42 0.81 4.30 6.53
N LEU A 43 0.31 3.25 7.20
CA LEU A 43 0.88 1.91 7.14
C LEU A 43 0.96 1.39 5.70
N GLU A 44 -0.10 1.56 4.91
CA GLU A 44 -0.11 1.10 3.52
C GLU A 44 0.94 1.85 2.67
N ILE A 45 1.09 3.16 2.88
CA ILE A 45 2.11 3.97 2.19
C ILE A 45 3.52 3.47 2.55
N ASP A 46 3.76 3.19 3.83
CA ASP A 46 5.08 2.78 4.29
C ASP A 46 5.43 1.35 3.87
N LEU A 47 4.46 0.42 3.91
CA LEU A 47 4.63 -0.92 3.34
C LEU A 47 5.01 -0.87 1.86
N ASN A 48 4.33 -0.03 1.07
CA ASN A 48 4.63 0.14 -0.35
C ASN A 48 6.01 0.76 -0.57
N SER A 49 6.38 1.73 0.25
CA SER A 49 7.68 2.42 0.16
C SER A 49 8.84 1.49 0.50
N VAL A 50 8.70 0.70 1.58
CA VAL A 50 9.70 -0.29 1.98
C VAL A 50 9.78 -1.41 0.94
N GLN A 51 8.66 -1.88 0.38
CA GLN A 51 8.67 -2.85 -0.71
C GLN A 51 9.44 -2.33 -1.94
N ALA A 52 9.21 -1.08 -2.34
CA ALA A 52 9.95 -0.47 -3.45
C ALA A 52 11.46 -0.39 -3.15
N GLY A 53 11.84 -0.08 -1.90
CA GLY A 53 13.23 -0.13 -1.46
C GLY A 53 13.84 -1.53 -1.55
N VAL A 54 13.10 -2.56 -1.12
CA VAL A 54 13.56 -3.96 -1.17
C VAL A 54 13.79 -4.39 -2.61
N ASP A 55 12.85 -4.07 -3.51
CA ASP A 55 12.92 -4.39 -4.92
C ASP A 55 14.12 -3.69 -5.59
N ALA A 56 14.34 -2.41 -5.27
CA ALA A 56 15.47 -1.63 -5.77
C ALA A 56 16.81 -2.17 -5.26
N TYR A 57 16.90 -2.54 -3.99
CA TYR A 57 18.10 -3.14 -3.40
C TYR A 57 18.41 -4.50 -4.01
N LEU A 58 17.39 -5.34 -4.21
CA LEU A 58 17.53 -6.64 -4.86
C LEU A 58 18.02 -6.49 -6.30
N ALA A 59 17.45 -5.56 -7.06
CA ALA A 59 17.82 -5.32 -8.45
C ALA A 59 19.29 -4.88 -8.59
N GLN A 60 19.82 -4.13 -7.63
CA GLN A 60 21.19 -3.61 -7.68
C GLN A 60 22.22 -4.57 -7.07
N SER A 61 21.89 -5.20 -5.94
CA SER A 61 22.82 -6.03 -5.17
C SER A 61 22.73 -7.53 -5.50
N GLY A 62 21.62 -7.98 -6.08
CA GLY A 62 21.29 -9.39 -6.25
C GLY A 62 20.95 -10.11 -4.94
N LYS A 63 20.77 -9.39 -3.83
CA LYS A 63 20.47 -9.91 -2.50
C LYS A 63 19.25 -9.21 -1.90
N PHE A 64 18.54 -9.91 -1.01
CA PHE A 64 17.52 -9.26 -0.18
C PHE A 64 18.18 -8.52 0.98
N PRO A 65 17.58 -7.42 1.49
CA PRO A 65 18.07 -6.73 2.69
C PRO A 65 17.67 -7.51 3.94
N THR A 66 18.25 -8.69 4.10
CA THR A 66 18.16 -9.55 5.29
C THR A 66 19.58 -9.89 5.73
N GLU A 67 19.77 -10.29 6.98
CA GLU A 67 21.07 -10.69 7.52
C GLU A 67 21.80 -11.72 6.62
N SER A 68 21.04 -12.67 6.06
CA SER A 68 21.59 -13.71 5.18
C SER A 68 21.67 -13.33 3.70
N GLY A 69 21.12 -12.18 3.31
CA GLY A 69 20.97 -11.76 1.92
C GLY A 69 19.93 -12.56 1.11
N ARG A 70 19.12 -13.40 1.76
CA ARG A 70 18.20 -14.37 1.14
C ARG A 70 16.80 -14.31 1.75
N LEU A 71 15.84 -14.86 1.02
CA LEU A 71 14.50 -15.12 1.55
C LEU A 71 14.50 -16.32 2.52
N PRO A 72 13.59 -16.32 3.51
CA PRO A 72 13.42 -17.44 4.41
C PRO A 72 12.76 -18.64 3.71
N SER A 73 12.78 -19.81 4.37
CA SER A 73 12.05 -20.99 3.90
C SER A 73 10.53 -20.73 3.78
N SER A 74 9.84 -21.52 2.96
CA SER A 74 8.39 -21.39 2.73
C SER A 74 7.59 -21.26 4.03
N GLY A 75 6.68 -20.29 4.07
CA GLY A 75 5.80 -20.02 5.21
C GLY A 75 6.49 -19.32 6.39
N LYS A 76 7.76 -18.96 6.27
CA LYS A 76 8.51 -18.20 7.28
C LYS A 76 8.72 -16.75 6.84
N TYR A 77 9.19 -15.97 7.80
CA TYR A 77 9.58 -14.58 7.64
C TYR A 77 11.06 -14.41 8.01
N ALA A 78 11.71 -13.44 7.37
CA ALA A 78 13.03 -12.94 7.74
C ALA A 78 12.91 -11.46 8.10
N LEU A 79 13.70 -11.02 9.08
CA LEU A 79 13.75 -9.61 9.44
C LEU A 79 14.39 -8.80 8.32
N ILE A 80 13.86 -7.59 8.11
CA ILE A 80 14.49 -6.60 7.26
C ILE A 80 15.70 -6.05 8.01
N ASP A 81 16.88 -6.16 7.39
CA ASP A 81 18.08 -5.49 7.84
C ASP A 81 18.12 -4.10 7.21
N PHE A 82 17.70 -3.08 7.98
CA PHE A 82 17.70 -1.70 7.51
C PHE A 82 19.13 -1.16 7.28
N GLU A 83 20.15 -1.76 7.89
CA GLU A 83 21.56 -1.39 7.72
C GLU A 83 22.23 -2.16 6.57
N ALA A 84 21.47 -2.99 5.84
CA ALA A 84 21.98 -3.77 4.72
C ALA A 84 22.66 -2.86 3.70
N SER A 85 23.88 -3.24 3.32
CA SER A 85 24.68 -2.50 2.36
C SER A 85 25.47 -3.42 1.44
N PHE A 86 25.83 -2.90 0.27
CA PHE A 86 26.72 -3.57 -0.66
C PHE A 86 27.68 -2.57 -1.29
N THR A 87 28.83 -3.06 -1.74
CA THR A 87 29.84 -2.24 -2.42
C THR A 87 29.85 -2.57 -3.90
N GLN A 88 29.77 -1.54 -4.75
CA GLN A 88 29.93 -1.64 -6.19
C GLN A 88 31.04 -0.69 -6.63
N GLY A 89 32.18 -1.26 -7.04
CA GLY A 89 33.40 -0.49 -7.31
C GLY A 89 33.92 0.17 -6.03
N ALA A 90 34.01 1.50 -6.02
CA ALA A 90 34.44 2.30 -4.87
C ALA A 90 33.27 2.94 -4.08
N LYS A 91 32.02 2.62 -4.42
CA LYS A 91 30.83 3.17 -3.78
C LYS A 91 30.14 2.13 -2.92
N THR A 92 29.79 2.51 -1.69
CA THR A 92 28.91 1.73 -0.81
C THR A 92 27.50 2.26 -0.95
N TYR A 93 26.56 1.35 -1.15
CA TYR A 93 25.13 1.62 -1.26
C TYR A 93 24.44 1.01 -0.07
N THR A 94 23.57 1.77 0.58
CA THR A 94 22.77 1.34 1.73
C THR A 94 21.32 1.16 1.33
N PHE A 95 20.64 0.17 1.90
CA PHE A 95 19.22 -0.06 1.70
C PHE A 95 18.38 1.08 2.30
N TYR A 96 18.79 1.58 3.48
CA TYR A 96 18.22 2.71 4.21
C TYR A 96 19.38 3.58 4.71
N PRO A 97 19.38 4.94 4.65
CA PRO A 97 18.31 5.89 4.33
C PRO A 97 18.46 6.63 2.97
N ASP A 98 19.26 6.13 2.01
CA ASP A 98 19.39 6.82 0.71
C ASP A 98 18.09 6.80 -0.12
N ILE A 99 17.22 5.79 0.07
CA ILE A 99 16.02 5.57 -0.76
C ILE A 99 14.73 6.17 -0.12
N ILE A 100 14.63 6.21 1.21
CA ILE A 100 13.36 6.48 1.94
C ILE A 100 13.49 7.65 2.96
N SER A 101 14.48 8.53 2.83
CA SER A 101 14.69 9.68 3.75
C SER A 101 13.60 10.77 3.76
N LYS A 102 12.41 10.51 3.19
CA LYS A 102 11.34 11.52 3.01
C LYS A 102 9.99 11.17 3.65
N LEU A 103 9.86 10.04 4.36
CA LEU A 103 8.61 9.62 5.00
C LEU A 103 8.81 9.40 6.52
N PRO A 104 7.77 9.60 7.35
CA PRO A 104 7.88 9.53 8.81
C PRO A 104 8.32 8.14 9.29
N GLN A 105 9.11 8.15 10.37
CA GLN A 105 9.93 7.05 10.84
C GLN A 105 9.17 6.22 11.89
N HIS A 106 8.45 5.19 11.46
CA HIS A 106 7.96 4.10 12.33
C HIS A 106 8.77 2.82 12.09
N HIS A 107 10.02 2.93 11.61
CA HIS A 107 10.86 1.75 11.33
C HIS A 107 11.40 1.09 12.60
N ASP A 108 11.47 1.86 13.68
CA ASP A 108 11.71 1.44 15.06
C ASP A 108 10.44 0.92 15.75
N GLU A 109 9.28 1.13 15.14
CA GLU A 109 8.00 0.67 15.64
C GLU A 109 7.55 -0.60 14.89
N GLY A 110 7.35 -1.68 15.64
CA GLY A 110 6.97 -2.98 15.08
C GLY A 110 8.13 -3.77 14.46
N VAL A 111 7.83 -5.00 14.03
CA VAL A 111 8.84 -5.92 13.47
C VAL A 111 8.68 -6.03 11.96
N TRP A 112 9.53 -5.33 11.22
CA TRP A 112 9.56 -5.32 9.76
C TRP A 112 10.16 -6.61 9.20
N ARG A 113 9.43 -7.26 8.30
CA ARG A 113 9.74 -8.61 7.83
C ARG A 113 9.40 -8.86 6.37
N ILE A 114 10.16 -9.74 5.74
CA ILE A 114 9.95 -10.23 4.37
C ILE A 114 9.53 -11.69 4.44
N SER A 115 8.42 -12.02 3.79
CA SER A 115 7.94 -13.41 3.65
C SER A 115 8.79 -14.21 2.66
N SER A 116 8.63 -15.54 2.64
CA SER A 116 9.24 -16.40 1.62
C SER A 116 8.84 -16.07 0.17
N ALA A 117 7.81 -15.24 -0.04
CA ALA A 117 7.39 -14.75 -1.36
C ALA A 117 7.97 -13.36 -1.71
N GLY A 118 8.86 -12.81 -0.87
CA GLY A 118 9.43 -11.48 -1.09
C GLY A 118 8.51 -10.31 -0.76
N LYS A 119 7.39 -10.57 -0.06
CA LYS A 119 6.44 -9.54 0.37
C LYS A 119 6.82 -8.96 1.73
N VAL A 120 6.90 -7.64 1.80
CA VAL A 120 7.09 -6.85 3.02
C VAL A 120 5.82 -6.83 3.86
N SER A 121 5.99 -6.90 5.18
CA SER A 121 4.96 -6.69 6.19
C SER A 121 5.61 -6.16 7.47
N VAL A 122 4.82 -5.59 8.36
CA VAL A 122 5.23 -5.24 9.72
C VAL A 122 4.34 -5.99 10.71
N ASP A 123 4.92 -6.43 11.82
CA ASP A 123 4.18 -7.00 12.95
C ASP A 123 3.70 -5.88 13.87
N MET A 124 2.60 -5.23 13.48
CA MET A 124 1.93 -4.16 14.21
C MET A 124 0.44 -4.16 13.83
N ASP A 125 -0.44 -3.84 14.78
CA ASP A 125 -1.85 -3.62 14.46
C ASP A 125 -1.98 -2.35 13.59
N PRO A 126 -2.70 -2.39 12.46
CA PRO A 126 -2.91 -1.21 11.63
C PRO A 126 -3.57 -0.01 12.34
N ASP A 127 -4.27 -0.23 13.45
CA ASP A 127 -4.85 0.85 14.26
C ASP A 127 -3.88 1.41 15.32
N ASP A 128 -2.76 0.72 15.58
CA ASP A 128 -1.65 1.17 16.43
C ASP A 128 -0.57 1.94 15.64
N TYR A 129 -0.68 1.96 14.31
CA TYR A 129 0.16 2.73 13.37
C TYR A 129 -0.32 4.19 13.27
#